data_AF-A0A836KB55-F1
#
_entry.id   AF-A0A836KB55-F1
#
_cell.length_a   1.000
_cell.length_b   1.000
_cell.length_c   1.000
_cell.angle_alpha   90.00
_cell.angle_beta   90.00
_cell.angle_gamma   90.00
#
_symmetry.space_group_name_H-M   'P 1'
#
loop_
_entity.id
_entity.type
_entity.pdbx_description
1 polymer ?
#
loop_
_entity_poly.entity_id
_entity_poly.type
_entity_poly.pdbx_seq_one_letter_code
_entity_poly.pdbx_strand_id
1 'polypeptide(L)'
;MTSLDYAEKYRELRGLLRRYCDHKKRQTNSLQQQLNEEVFANANLRKYIAFLEGRIQAGGESAMQSSRLLGDKKECGNDALVERERCLHALAAQVESRLRMVDRREKKCAELETAFKEREQQHLLDVDSFRKSKALFKAGLAASTKTVMSELQLSRDAGDYSTEPLDDFPSTNRVMQMQGCVLDHMTCCDEGRFFFGRDECAARAFLLANEQEERSSILSSFFSEAAAHLRRHLGEQQVRDMQLHNAEDLLRLQEIDLAYRVRKETDLQQDSYAHVEMQRKVLEIQCKGVVRSVGDVLESLPDLDVEAMMTALENKIERVLQLQSADASIGYRTHKGAGIS
;
A
#
# COMPACT_ATOMS: atom_id res chain seq x y z
N MET A 1 24.40 58.09 -106.36
CA MET A 1 24.50 56.85 -105.57
C MET A 1 24.38 55.67 -106.52
N THR A 2 25.44 54.88 -106.66
CA THR A 2 25.46 53.66 -107.50
C THR A 2 24.68 52.55 -106.81
N SER A 3 23.99 51.70 -107.58
CA SER A 3 23.06 50.69 -107.03
C SER A 3 23.73 49.63 -106.14
N LEU A 4 25.06 49.47 -106.23
CA LEU A 4 25.86 48.58 -105.37
C LEU A 4 25.91 49.04 -103.90
N ASP A 5 26.02 50.34 -103.63
CA ASP A 5 26.17 50.90 -102.27
C ASP A 5 24.85 50.79 -101.46
N TYR A 6 23.71 50.82 -102.16
CA TYR A 6 22.40 50.60 -101.55
C TYR A 6 22.17 49.14 -101.15
N ALA A 7 22.59 48.18 -101.99
CA ALA A 7 22.41 46.75 -101.72
C ALA A 7 23.24 46.29 -100.51
N GLU A 8 24.42 46.87 -100.32
CA GLU A 8 25.32 46.54 -99.21
C GLU A 8 24.79 47.07 -97.88
N LYS A 9 24.38 48.35 -97.81
CA LYS A 9 23.72 48.91 -96.62
C LYS A 9 22.42 48.20 -96.26
N TYR A 10 21.63 47.80 -97.26
CA TYR A 10 20.41 47.03 -97.02
C TYR A 10 20.71 45.65 -96.42
N ARG A 11 21.80 44.99 -96.86
CA ARG A 11 22.26 43.71 -96.31
C ARG A 11 22.74 43.84 -94.86
N GLU A 12 23.48 44.90 -94.54
CA GLU A 12 23.90 45.20 -93.16
C GLU A 12 22.72 45.47 -92.23
N LEU A 13 21.75 46.28 -92.68
CA LEU A 13 20.53 46.56 -91.92
C LEU A 13 19.73 45.29 -91.65
N ARG A 14 19.59 44.40 -92.66
CA ARG A 14 18.97 43.08 -92.48
C ARG A 14 19.72 42.23 -91.46
N GLY A 15 21.06 42.24 -91.51
CA GLY A 15 21.91 41.52 -90.58
C GLY A 15 21.80 42.02 -89.14
N LEU A 16 21.70 43.35 -88.95
CA LEU A 16 21.43 43.96 -87.64
C LEU A 16 20.04 43.61 -87.13
N LEU A 17 19.01 43.68 -87.98
CA LEU A 17 17.64 43.33 -87.60
C LEU A 17 17.54 41.86 -87.17
N ARG A 18 18.20 40.95 -87.89
CA ARG A 18 18.27 39.53 -87.53
C ARG A 18 18.94 39.33 -86.17
N ARG A 19 20.10 39.94 -85.94
CA ARG A 19 20.83 39.86 -84.66
C ARG A 19 20.01 40.42 -83.50
N TYR A 20 19.30 41.53 -83.71
CA TYR A 20 18.40 42.09 -82.71
C TYR A 20 17.22 41.15 -82.41
N CYS A 21 16.57 40.60 -83.43
CA CYS A 21 15.50 39.62 -83.26
C CYS A 21 15.98 38.36 -82.53
N ASP A 22 17.16 37.83 -82.89
CA ASP A 22 17.74 36.65 -82.25
C ASP A 22 18.13 36.95 -80.79
N HIS A 23 18.70 38.12 -80.52
CA HIS A 23 18.99 38.57 -79.16
C HIS A 23 17.72 38.67 -78.32
N LYS A 24 16.65 39.29 -78.87
CA LYS A 24 15.36 39.38 -78.18
C LYS A 24 14.76 38.01 -77.92
N LYS A 25 14.78 37.08 -78.89
CA LYS A 25 14.34 35.70 -78.68
C LYS A 25 15.11 35.01 -77.55
N ARG A 26 16.45 35.12 -77.52
CA ARG A 26 17.26 34.54 -76.44
C ARG A 26 16.94 35.17 -75.09
N GLN A 27 16.78 36.50 -75.05
CA GLN A 27 16.40 37.21 -73.83
C GLN A 27 15.03 36.75 -73.32
N THR A 28 14.03 36.65 -74.20
CA THR A 28 12.69 36.17 -73.84
C THR A 28 12.73 34.73 -73.34
N ASN A 29 13.48 33.84 -73.99
CA ASN A 29 13.61 32.45 -73.56
C ASN A 29 14.30 32.34 -72.19
N SER A 30 15.36 33.12 -71.94
CA SER A 30 16.04 33.15 -70.65
C SER A 30 15.14 33.64 -69.52
N LEU A 31 14.38 34.72 -69.76
CA LEU A 31 13.42 35.25 -68.80
C LEU A 31 12.26 34.27 -68.56
N GLN A 32 11.79 33.59 -69.60
CA GLN A 32 10.74 32.57 -69.47
C GLN A 32 11.22 31.38 -68.64
N GLN A 33 12.48 30.96 -68.82
CA GLN A 33 13.08 29.89 -68.04
C GLN A 33 13.19 30.29 -66.56
N GLN A 34 13.69 31.49 -66.26
CA GLN A 34 13.75 32.02 -64.89
C GLN A 34 12.36 32.10 -64.26
N LEU A 35 11.36 32.58 -65.00
CA LEU A 35 9.97 32.64 -64.52
C LEU A 35 9.45 31.23 -64.18
N ASN A 36 9.72 30.23 -65.02
CA ASN A 36 9.29 28.85 -64.78
C ASN A 36 9.96 28.26 -63.54
N GLU A 37 11.26 28.52 -63.34
CA GLU A 37 12.01 28.09 -62.15
C GLU A 37 11.45 28.73 -60.87
N GLU A 38 11.19 30.05 -60.90
CA GLU A 38 10.59 30.77 -59.78
C GLU A 38 9.16 30.31 -59.47
N VAL A 39 8.33 30.07 -60.50
CA VAL A 39 6.97 29.54 -60.32
C VAL A 39 7.02 28.14 -59.68
N PHE A 40 7.96 27.30 -60.12
CA PHE A 40 8.14 25.97 -59.53
C PHE A 40 8.62 26.04 -58.07
N ALA A 41 9.60 26.90 -57.77
CA ALA A 41 10.07 27.14 -56.41
C ALA A 41 8.95 27.67 -55.51
N ASN A 42 8.16 28.64 -55.99
CA ASN A 42 7.03 29.20 -55.25
C ASN A 42 5.95 28.13 -54.95
N ALA A 43 5.65 27.27 -55.92
CA ALA A 43 4.70 26.18 -55.72
C ALA A 43 5.18 25.19 -54.64
N ASN A 44 6.48 24.87 -54.60
CA ASN A 44 7.06 24.01 -53.57
C ASN A 44 7.07 24.68 -52.20
N LEU A 45 7.42 25.96 -52.13
CA LEU A 45 7.36 26.73 -50.88
C LEU A 45 5.95 26.78 -50.31
N ARG A 46 4.92 26.99 -51.15
CA ARG A 46 3.52 26.98 -50.70
C ARG A 46 3.10 25.61 -50.14
N LYS A 47 3.51 24.51 -50.79
CA LYS A 47 3.27 23.15 -50.26
C LYS A 47 3.93 22.95 -48.91
N TYR A 48 5.16 23.43 -48.76
CA TYR A 48 5.91 23.32 -47.50
C TYR A 48 5.29 24.16 -46.39
N ILE A 49 4.84 25.38 -46.69
CA ILE A 49 4.11 26.24 -45.74
C ILE A 49 2.84 25.53 -45.26
N ALA A 50 2.02 25.03 -46.17
CA ALA A 50 0.79 24.31 -45.81
C ALA A 50 1.07 23.07 -44.94
N PHE A 51 2.17 22.35 -45.22
CA PHE A 51 2.62 21.23 -44.39
C PHE A 51 3.02 21.67 -42.98
N LEU A 52 3.76 22.77 -42.84
CA LEU A 52 4.15 23.29 -41.53
C LEU A 52 2.96 23.82 -40.74
N GLU A 53 2.03 24.53 -41.38
CA GLU A 53 0.77 24.98 -40.77
C GLU A 53 -0.03 23.79 -40.23
N GLY A 54 -0.15 22.71 -41.01
CA GLY A 54 -0.81 21.47 -40.57
C GLY A 54 -0.11 20.83 -39.36
N ARG A 55 1.23 20.80 -39.34
CA ARG A 55 2.00 20.29 -38.18
C ARG A 55 1.78 21.15 -36.93
N ILE A 56 1.75 22.47 -37.07
CA ILE A 56 1.52 23.39 -35.96
C ILE A 56 0.11 23.20 -35.40
N GLN A 57 -0.90 23.07 -36.27
CA GLN A 57 -2.27 22.83 -35.84
C GLN A 57 -2.42 21.51 -35.08
N ALA A 58 -1.90 20.40 -35.62
CA ALA A 58 -1.91 19.10 -34.94
C ALA A 58 -1.16 19.13 -33.59
N GLY A 59 -0.02 19.83 -33.55
CA GLY A 59 0.73 20.06 -32.30
C GLY A 59 -0.08 20.84 -31.26
N GLY A 60 -0.81 21.88 -31.70
CA GLY A 60 -1.69 22.67 -30.85
C GLY A 60 -2.85 21.85 -30.26
N GLU A 61 -3.50 21.02 -31.09
CA GLU A 61 -4.57 20.12 -30.64
C GLU A 61 -4.06 19.09 -29.61
N SER A 62 -2.89 18.50 -29.86
CA SER A 62 -2.25 17.56 -28.93
C SER A 62 -1.85 18.22 -27.61
N ALA A 63 -1.35 19.46 -27.64
CA ALA A 63 -1.03 20.23 -26.44
C ALA A 63 -2.28 20.56 -25.62
N MET A 64 -3.38 20.96 -26.28
CA MET A 64 -4.66 21.20 -25.59
C MET A 64 -5.19 19.92 -24.94
N GLN A 65 -5.14 18.80 -25.64
CA GLN A 65 -5.59 17.51 -25.11
C GLN A 65 -4.75 17.08 -23.90
N SER A 66 -3.42 17.25 -23.98
CA SER A 66 -2.51 16.96 -22.88
C SER A 66 -2.78 17.87 -21.68
N SER A 67 -3.05 19.16 -21.91
CA SER A 67 -3.40 20.10 -20.84
C SER A 67 -4.71 19.74 -20.15
N ARG A 68 -5.72 19.29 -20.89
CA ARG A 68 -7.00 18.83 -20.31
C ARG A 68 -6.80 17.59 -19.45
N LEU A 69 -6.12 16.57 -19.97
CA LEU A 69 -5.81 15.35 -19.23
C LEU A 69 -5.02 15.62 -17.95
N LEU A 70 -4.11 16.60 -17.97
CA LEU A 70 -3.32 16.99 -16.81
C LEU A 70 -4.17 17.76 -15.78
N GLY A 71 -5.13 18.56 -16.24
CA GLY A 71 -6.15 19.19 -15.40
C GLY A 71 -7.02 18.14 -14.69
N ASP A 72 -7.61 17.22 -15.45
CA ASP A 72 -8.47 16.15 -14.92
C ASP A 72 -7.74 15.30 -13.87
N LYS A 73 -6.49 14.90 -14.15
CA LYS A 73 -5.64 14.15 -13.20
C LYS A 73 -5.37 14.94 -11.91
N LYS A 74 -5.18 16.25 -12.01
CA LYS A 74 -4.93 17.12 -10.85
C LYS A 74 -6.19 17.24 -9.99
N GLU A 75 -7.36 17.39 -10.60
CA GLU A 75 -8.64 17.42 -9.88
C GLU A 75 -8.91 16.10 -9.18
N CYS A 76 -8.83 14.96 -9.88
CA CYS A 76 -8.98 13.64 -9.26
C CYS A 76 -7.97 13.40 -8.13
N GLY A 77 -6.73 13.85 -8.30
CA GLY A 77 -5.69 13.76 -7.26
C GLY A 77 -6.02 14.59 -6.01
N ASN A 78 -6.55 15.80 -6.20
CA ASN A 78 -6.97 16.66 -5.09
C ASN A 78 -8.15 16.06 -4.32
N ASP A 79 -9.15 15.52 -5.03
CA ASP A 79 -10.31 14.89 -4.38
C ASP A 79 -9.89 13.69 -3.52
N ALA A 80 -8.99 12.84 -4.05
CA ALA A 80 -8.45 11.72 -3.29
C ALA A 80 -7.66 12.15 -2.05
N LEU A 81 -6.93 13.28 -2.13
CA LEU A 81 -6.21 13.84 -0.98
C LEU A 81 -7.18 14.35 0.08
N VAL A 82 -8.25 15.07 -0.32
CA VAL A 82 -9.28 15.57 0.60
C VAL A 82 -10.00 14.40 1.31
N GLU A 83 -10.36 13.35 0.59
CA GLU A 83 -10.97 12.15 1.19
C GLU A 83 -10.03 11.45 2.17
N ARG A 84 -8.74 11.35 1.84
CA ARG A 84 -7.74 10.78 2.74
C ARG A 84 -7.56 11.62 4.01
N GLU A 85 -7.54 12.94 3.88
CA GLU A 85 -7.45 13.86 5.02
C GLU A 85 -8.66 13.72 5.95
N ARG A 86 -9.87 13.62 5.39
CA ARG A 86 -11.10 13.33 6.16
C ARG A 86 -11.01 12.02 6.92
N CYS A 87 -10.53 10.95 6.27
CA CYS A 87 -10.34 9.65 6.90
C CYS A 87 -9.33 9.71 8.07
N LEU A 88 -8.22 10.43 7.90
CA LEU A 88 -7.22 10.60 8.94
C LEU A 88 -7.76 11.38 10.14
N HIS A 89 -8.53 12.44 9.92
CA HIS A 89 -9.19 13.17 11.00
C HIS A 89 -10.20 12.31 11.75
N ALA A 90 -11.00 11.50 11.04
CA ALA A 90 -11.93 10.57 11.67
C ALA A 90 -11.20 9.51 12.53
N LEU A 91 -10.10 8.96 12.02
CA LEU A 91 -9.27 8.02 12.76
C LEU A 91 -8.64 8.65 14.00
N ALA A 92 -8.10 9.87 13.87
CA ALA A 92 -7.54 10.63 14.99
C ALA A 92 -8.59 10.86 16.08
N ALA A 93 -9.79 11.31 15.71
CA ALA A 93 -10.90 11.50 16.64
C ALA A 93 -11.31 10.19 17.35
N GLN A 94 -11.30 9.06 16.63
CA GLN A 94 -11.58 7.75 17.21
C GLN A 94 -10.52 7.33 18.23
N VAL A 95 -9.24 7.53 17.91
CA VAL A 95 -8.11 7.24 18.81
C VAL A 95 -8.17 8.12 20.05
N GLU A 96 -8.40 9.43 19.90
CA GLU A 96 -8.57 10.35 21.03
C GLU A 96 -9.73 9.94 21.94
N SER A 97 -10.86 9.54 21.36
CA SER A 97 -12.01 9.06 22.13
C SER A 97 -11.68 7.80 22.95
N ARG A 98 -10.97 6.84 22.34
CA ARG A 98 -10.50 5.63 23.03
C ARG A 98 -9.51 5.96 24.15
N LEU A 99 -8.58 6.89 23.91
CA LEU A 99 -7.61 7.34 24.90
C LEU A 99 -8.32 7.94 26.12
N ARG A 100 -9.29 8.84 25.90
CA ARG A 100 -10.10 9.42 26.99
C ARG A 100 -10.86 8.36 27.79
N MET A 101 -11.30 7.27 27.16
CA MET A 101 -11.92 6.15 27.89
C MET A 101 -10.93 5.38 28.76
N VAL A 102 -9.71 5.16 28.25
CA VAL A 102 -8.62 4.54 29.01
C VAL A 102 -8.26 5.39 30.23
N ASP A 103 -8.06 6.70 30.05
CA ASP A 103 -7.76 7.63 31.15
C ASP A 103 -8.83 7.59 32.25
N ARG A 104 -10.12 7.50 31.88
CA ARG A 104 -11.23 7.38 32.85
C ARG A 104 -11.17 6.05 33.61
N ARG A 105 -10.84 4.95 32.94
CA ARG A 105 -10.73 3.63 33.56
C ARG A 105 -9.54 3.57 34.51
N GLU A 106 -8.40 4.13 34.13
CA GLU A 106 -7.22 4.22 34.98
C GLU A 106 -7.51 5.00 36.27
N LYS A 107 -8.18 6.14 36.16
CA LYS A 107 -8.63 6.91 37.34
C LYS A 107 -9.54 6.08 38.25
N LYS A 108 -10.54 5.40 37.69
CA LYS A 108 -11.43 4.53 38.45
C LYS A 108 -10.69 3.36 39.12
N CYS A 109 -9.69 2.79 38.45
CA CYS A 109 -8.86 1.73 39.03
C CYS A 109 -8.05 2.25 40.22
N ALA A 110 -7.46 3.45 40.11
CA ALA A 110 -6.75 4.08 41.21
C ALA A 110 -7.66 4.36 42.42
N GLU A 111 -8.87 4.87 42.19
CA GLU A 111 -9.88 5.09 43.24
C GLU A 111 -10.30 3.78 43.94
N LEU A 112 -10.48 2.70 43.17
CA LEU A 112 -10.81 1.39 43.71
C LEU A 112 -9.65 0.78 44.50
N GLU A 113 -8.41 0.95 44.04
CA GLU A 113 -7.21 0.50 44.75
C GLU A 113 -7.10 1.17 46.12
N THR A 114 -7.33 2.48 46.20
CA THR A 114 -7.32 3.21 47.48
C THR A 114 -8.44 2.73 48.40
N ALA A 115 -9.67 2.58 47.88
CA ALA A 115 -10.80 2.09 48.67
C ALA A 115 -10.62 0.64 49.16
N PHE A 116 -9.93 -0.19 48.39
CA PHE A 116 -9.59 -1.55 48.79
C PHE A 116 -8.57 -1.57 49.93
N LYS A 117 -7.50 -0.76 49.83
CA LYS A 117 -6.50 -0.62 50.90
C LYS A 117 -7.13 -0.13 52.22
N GLU A 118 -8.05 0.83 52.15
CA GLU A 118 -8.79 1.30 53.34
C GLU A 118 -9.64 0.20 53.96
N ARG A 119 -10.38 -0.57 53.15
CA ARG A 119 -11.17 -1.71 53.64
C ARG A 119 -10.31 -2.81 54.25
N GLU A 120 -9.18 -3.11 53.63
CA GLU A 120 -8.22 -4.10 54.15
C GLU A 120 -7.69 -3.67 55.53
N GLN A 121 -7.31 -2.40 55.68
CA GLN A 121 -6.90 -1.85 56.98
C GLN A 121 -8.01 -1.94 58.03
N GLN A 122 -9.25 -1.60 57.67
CA GLN A 122 -10.38 -1.72 58.58
C GLN A 122 -10.62 -3.18 59.01
N HIS A 123 -10.59 -4.11 58.06
CA HIS A 123 -10.74 -5.54 58.36
C HIS A 123 -9.63 -6.06 59.28
N LEU A 124 -8.39 -5.62 59.12
CA LEU A 124 -7.30 -5.97 60.04
C LEU A 124 -7.58 -5.49 61.47
N LEU A 125 -8.07 -4.26 61.63
CA LEU A 125 -8.47 -3.71 62.94
C LEU A 125 -9.62 -4.52 63.57
N ASP A 126 -10.62 -4.89 62.78
CA ASP A 126 -11.77 -5.68 63.25
C ASP A 126 -11.34 -7.08 63.71
N VAL A 127 -10.46 -7.75 62.94
CA VAL A 127 -9.90 -9.06 63.29
C VAL A 127 -9.11 -8.99 64.59
N ASP A 128 -8.29 -7.95 64.77
CA ASP A 128 -7.53 -7.78 66.00
C ASP A 128 -8.41 -7.45 67.21
N SER A 129 -9.46 -6.66 67.03
CA SER A 129 -10.49 -6.42 68.05
C SER A 129 -11.19 -7.72 68.46
N PHE A 130 -11.60 -8.53 67.48
CA PHE A 130 -12.21 -9.83 67.72
C PHE A 130 -11.26 -10.78 68.47
N ARG A 131 -9.97 -10.83 68.08
CA ARG A 131 -8.95 -11.62 68.79
C ARG A 131 -8.81 -11.20 70.25
N LYS A 132 -8.79 -9.89 70.54
CA LYS A 132 -8.74 -9.37 71.92
C LYS A 132 -9.99 -9.77 72.72
N SER A 133 -11.18 -9.58 72.15
CA SER A 133 -12.45 -9.97 72.78
C SER A 133 -12.50 -11.48 73.07
N LYS A 134 -12.08 -12.31 72.10
CA LYS A 134 -11.95 -13.77 72.27
C LYS A 134 -10.98 -14.14 73.40
N ALA A 135 -9.85 -13.44 73.52
CA ALA A 135 -8.89 -13.67 74.60
C ALA A 135 -9.47 -13.32 75.98
N LEU A 136 -10.15 -12.17 76.10
CA LEU A 136 -10.84 -11.76 77.33
C LEU A 136 -11.93 -12.75 77.72
N PHE A 137 -12.75 -13.19 76.77
CA PHE A 137 -13.79 -14.20 77.00
C PHE A 137 -13.19 -15.52 77.50
N LYS A 138 -12.11 -16.00 76.88
CA LYS A 138 -11.40 -17.20 77.33
C LYS A 138 -10.83 -17.05 78.74
N ALA A 139 -10.25 -15.90 79.06
CA ALA A 139 -9.76 -15.61 80.41
C ALA A 139 -10.89 -15.60 81.45
N GLY A 140 -12.03 -14.98 81.11
CA GLY A 140 -13.23 -14.99 81.95
C GLY A 140 -13.80 -16.39 82.16
N LEU A 141 -13.87 -17.20 81.10
CA LEU A 141 -14.32 -18.60 81.19
C LEU A 141 -13.38 -19.43 82.08
N ALA A 142 -12.06 -19.25 81.94
CA ALA A 142 -11.08 -19.93 82.78
C ALA A 142 -11.19 -19.51 84.26
N ALA A 143 -11.38 -18.21 84.52
CA ALA A 143 -11.60 -17.69 85.87
C ALA A 143 -12.89 -18.24 86.49
N SER A 144 -14.01 -18.20 85.75
CA SER A 144 -15.30 -18.77 86.19
C SER A 144 -15.17 -20.27 86.49
N THR A 145 -14.54 -21.03 85.59
CA THR A 145 -14.30 -22.47 85.80
C THR A 145 -13.50 -22.71 87.08
N LYS A 146 -12.47 -21.90 87.35
CA LYS A 146 -11.69 -21.98 88.58
C LYS A 146 -12.53 -21.67 89.83
N THR A 147 -13.37 -20.62 89.78
CA THR A 147 -14.27 -20.24 90.87
C THR A 147 -15.29 -21.32 91.17
N VAL A 148 -15.97 -21.85 90.14
CA VAL A 148 -16.95 -22.94 90.28
C VAL A 148 -16.29 -24.18 90.91
N MET A 149 -15.08 -24.54 90.47
CA MET A 149 -14.34 -25.66 91.07
C MET A 149 -13.99 -25.40 92.54
N SER A 150 -13.61 -24.18 92.92
CA SER A 150 -13.35 -23.83 94.32
C SER A 150 -14.61 -23.82 95.18
N GLU A 151 -15.76 -23.38 94.65
CA GLU A 151 -17.05 -23.42 95.36
C GLU A 151 -17.57 -24.86 95.52
N LEU A 152 -17.37 -25.72 94.51
CA LEU A 152 -17.67 -27.15 94.59
C LEU A 152 -16.76 -27.90 95.59
N GLN A 153 -15.53 -27.43 95.80
CA GLN A 153 -14.66 -27.95 96.85
C GLN A 153 -15.10 -27.47 98.24
N LEU A 154 -15.39 -26.19 98.41
CA LEU A 154 -15.88 -25.62 99.68
C LEU A 154 -17.21 -26.24 100.13
N SER A 155 -18.11 -26.58 99.18
CA SER A 155 -19.37 -27.28 99.47
C SER A 155 -19.19 -28.76 99.81
N ARG A 156 -18.14 -29.41 99.31
CA ARG A 156 -17.74 -30.76 99.77
C ARG A 156 -17.12 -30.72 101.16
N ASP A 157 -16.29 -29.73 101.45
CA ASP A 157 -15.66 -29.58 102.77
C ASP A 157 -16.68 -29.16 103.85
N ALA A 158 -17.79 -28.50 103.46
CA ALA A 158 -18.93 -28.20 104.33
C ALA A 158 -19.89 -29.39 104.53
N GLY A 159 -19.75 -30.47 103.75
CA GLY A 159 -20.60 -31.67 103.79
C GLY A 159 -20.15 -32.77 104.76
N ASP A 160 -19.00 -32.62 105.41
CA ASP A 160 -18.37 -33.66 106.27
C ASP A 160 -18.53 -33.41 107.78
N TYR A 161 -19.55 -32.64 108.21
CA TYR A 161 -19.93 -32.57 109.63
C TYR A 161 -21.32 -33.16 109.92
N SER A 162 -21.27 -34.33 110.56
CA SER A 162 -22.25 -35.06 111.36
C SER A 162 -23.61 -35.46 110.74
N THR A 163 -23.68 -36.75 110.41
CA THR A 163 -24.85 -37.63 110.57
C THR A 163 -25.38 -37.64 112.01
N GLU A 164 -26.68 -37.38 112.18
CA GLU A 164 -27.58 -38.19 113.02
C GLU A 164 -29.05 -38.06 112.54
N PRO A 165 -29.89 -39.09 112.71
CA PRO A 165 -31.13 -39.29 111.95
C PRO A 165 -32.36 -38.76 112.70
N LEU A 166 -33.40 -38.37 111.94
CA LEU A 166 -34.76 -38.31 112.46
C LEU A 166 -35.76 -38.66 111.35
N ASP A 167 -36.37 -39.83 111.53
CA ASP A 167 -37.62 -40.25 110.90
C ASP A 167 -38.75 -39.28 111.28
N ASP A 168 -39.48 -38.77 110.28
CA ASP A 168 -40.87 -39.19 110.07
C ASP A 168 -41.41 -38.53 108.79
N PHE A 169 -41.82 -39.39 107.86
CA PHE A 169 -42.57 -39.03 106.65
C PHE A 169 -43.98 -38.53 107.03
N PRO A 170 -44.61 -37.76 106.13
CA PRO A 170 -45.68 -38.41 105.40
C PRO A 170 -45.45 -38.34 103.89
N SER A 171 -45.48 -39.53 103.32
CA SER A 171 -45.65 -39.80 101.91
C SER A 171 -46.91 -39.13 101.36
N THR A 172 -46.78 -38.13 100.50
CA THR A 172 -47.65 -38.02 99.31
C THR A 172 -47.06 -37.07 98.27
N ASN A 173 -46.78 -37.64 97.09
CA ASN A 173 -46.87 -37.00 95.77
C ASN A 173 -46.24 -35.61 95.59
N ARG A 174 -44.98 -35.58 95.11
CA ARG A 174 -44.55 -34.67 94.03
C ARG A 174 -43.22 -35.09 93.39
N VAL A 175 -43.08 -36.37 93.07
CA VAL A 175 -42.14 -36.83 92.04
C VAL A 175 -42.97 -37.15 90.80
N MET A 176 -43.34 -36.11 90.06
CA MET A 176 -43.76 -36.11 88.64
C MET A 176 -44.47 -34.79 88.36
N GLN A 177 -43.70 -33.77 87.99
CA GLN A 177 -44.09 -32.70 87.05
C GLN A 177 -42.90 -31.74 86.87
N MET A 178 -41.79 -32.27 86.35
CA MET A 178 -40.80 -31.45 85.62
C MET A 178 -40.42 -32.12 84.31
N GLN A 179 -41.38 -32.83 83.71
CA GLN A 179 -41.25 -33.49 82.41
C GLN A 179 -42.27 -32.97 81.39
N GLY A 180 -42.84 -31.78 81.65
CA GLY A 180 -43.82 -31.12 80.80
C GLY A 180 -43.50 -29.67 80.41
N CYS A 181 -42.40 -29.08 80.90
CA CYS A 181 -41.98 -27.72 80.50
C CYS A 181 -40.62 -27.68 79.79
N VAL A 182 -39.99 -28.82 79.52
CA VAL A 182 -38.73 -28.88 78.77
C VAL A 182 -38.94 -29.29 77.31
N LEU A 183 -40.09 -29.90 76.96
CA LEU A 183 -40.35 -30.29 75.58
C LEU A 183 -40.80 -29.12 74.68
N ASP A 184 -41.57 -28.14 75.18
CA ASP A 184 -42.02 -27.00 74.35
C ASP A 184 -40.94 -25.95 74.08
N HIS A 185 -39.82 -25.96 74.83
CA HIS A 185 -38.65 -25.12 74.52
C HIS A 185 -37.61 -25.84 73.66
N MET A 186 -37.57 -27.18 73.64
CA MET A 186 -36.70 -27.91 72.69
C MET A 186 -37.31 -28.02 71.29
N THR A 187 -38.64 -28.17 71.17
CA THR A 187 -39.31 -28.23 69.85
C THR A 187 -39.25 -26.89 69.10
N CYS A 188 -39.46 -25.76 69.77
CA CYS A 188 -39.30 -24.42 69.16
C CYS A 188 -37.85 -24.08 68.78
N CYS A 189 -36.86 -24.60 69.51
CA CYS A 189 -35.44 -24.42 69.18
C CYS A 189 -35.00 -25.30 68.00
N ASP A 190 -35.57 -26.49 67.86
CA ASP A 190 -35.26 -27.39 66.74
C ASP A 190 -35.93 -26.92 65.45
N GLU A 191 -37.20 -26.48 65.46
CA GLU A 191 -37.83 -25.86 64.28
C GLU A 191 -37.03 -24.63 63.81
N GLY A 192 -36.65 -23.73 64.72
CA GLY A 192 -35.79 -22.59 64.40
C GLY A 192 -34.45 -22.99 63.74
N ARG A 193 -33.76 -24.03 64.23
CA ARG A 193 -32.52 -24.54 63.61
C ARG A 193 -32.75 -25.18 62.25
N PHE A 194 -33.87 -25.87 62.04
CA PHE A 194 -34.23 -26.45 60.74
C PHE A 194 -34.61 -25.37 59.71
N PHE A 195 -35.26 -24.27 60.12
CA PHE A 195 -35.55 -23.12 59.26
C PHE A 195 -34.27 -22.33 58.91
N PHE A 196 -33.42 -22.01 59.88
CA PHE A 196 -32.13 -21.35 59.62
C PHE A 196 -31.19 -22.21 58.75
N GLY A 197 -31.16 -23.53 58.96
CA GLY A 197 -30.38 -24.45 58.12
C GLY A 197 -30.89 -24.57 56.69
N ARG A 198 -32.22 -24.53 56.48
CA ARG A 198 -32.82 -24.48 55.14
C ARG A 198 -32.54 -23.16 54.43
N ASP A 199 -32.68 -22.04 55.12
CA ASP A 199 -32.45 -20.71 54.55
C ASP A 199 -30.97 -20.48 54.25
N GLU A 200 -30.06 -20.97 55.10
CA GLU A 200 -28.61 -20.94 54.83
C GLU A 200 -28.24 -21.82 53.63
N CYS A 201 -28.82 -23.02 53.51
CA CYS A 201 -28.60 -23.89 52.36
C CYS A 201 -29.16 -23.28 51.06
N ALA A 202 -30.34 -22.66 51.11
CA ALA A 202 -30.95 -21.96 49.97
C ALA A 202 -30.12 -20.72 49.56
N ALA A 203 -29.65 -19.93 50.53
CA ALA A 203 -28.78 -18.79 50.28
C ALA A 203 -27.43 -19.21 49.68
N ARG A 204 -26.84 -20.32 50.16
CA ARG A 204 -25.61 -20.89 49.56
C ARG A 204 -25.83 -21.40 48.15
N ALA A 205 -26.93 -22.10 47.89
CA ALA A 205 -27.27 -22.57 46.55
C ALA A 205 -27.51 -21.39 45.58
N PHE A 206 -28.15 -20.31 46.05
CA PHE A 206 -28.38 -19.10 45.27
C PHE A 206 -27.07 -18.34 44.98
N LEU A 207 -26.17 -18.23 45.97
CA LEU A 207 -24.84 -17.63 45.76
C LEU A 207 -23.99 -18.45 44.77
N LEU A 208 -24.00 -19.77 44.87
CA LEU A 208 -23.32 -20.66 43.93
C LEU A 208 -23.90 -20.55 42.51
N ALA A 209 -25.22 -20.47 42.38
CA ALA A 209 -25.87 -20.30 41.08
C ALA A 209 -25.50 -18.94 40.44
N ASN A 210 -25.54 -17.85 41.21
CA ASN A 210 -25.16 -16.52 40.74
C ASN A 210 -23.68 -16.43 40.39
N GLU A 211 -22.79 -17.02 41.19
CA GLU A 211 -21.36 -17.08 40.89
C GLU A 211 -21.10 -17.86 39.59
N GLN A 212 -21.82 -18.96 39.37
CA GLN A 212 -21.72 -19.75 38.15
C GLN A 212 -22.26 -18.98 36.94
N GLU A 213 -23.35 -18.23 37.08
CA GLU A 213 -23.91 -17.37 36.05
C GLU A 213 -22.97 -16.21 35.70
N GLU A 214 -22.41 -15.51 36.69
CA GLU A 214 -21.43 -14.45 36.48
C GLU A 214 -20.16 -14.98 35.79
N ARG A 215 -19.62 -16.11 36.23
CA ARG A 215 -18.46 -16.76 35.60
C ARG A 215 -18.77 -17.12 34.14
N SER A 216 -19.95 -17.67 33.88
CA SER A 216 -20.39 -18.03 32.52
C SER A 216 -20.58 -16.79 31.64
N SER A 217 -21.13 -15.71 32.20
CA SER A 217 -21.31 -14.42 31.54
C SER A 217 -19.96 -13.80 31.16
N ILE A 218 -19.01 -13.74 32.10
CA ILE A 218 -17.65 -13.24 31.88
C ILE A 218 -16.94 -14.05 30.79
N LEU A 219 -17.01 -15.38 30.85
CA LEU A 219 -16.41 -16.24 29.82
C LEU A 219 -17.05 -16.02 28.45
N SER A 220 -18.38 -15.93 28.37
CA SER A 220 -19.07 -15.67 27.10
C SER A 220 -18.72 -14.30 26.51
N SER A 221 -18.59 -13.27 27.35
CA SER A 221 -18.16 -11.93 26.95
C SER A 221 -16.72 -11.95 26.44
N PHE A 222 -15.82 -12.62 27.17
CA PHE A 222 -14.41 -12.72 26.77
C PHE A 222 -14.24 -13.47 25.45
N PHE A 223 -14.89 -14.62 25.29
CA PHE A 223 -14.79 -15.41 24.06
C PHE A 223 -15.47 -14.73 22.86
N SER A 224 -16.58 -14.01 23.08
CA SER A 224 -17.23 -13.26 22.01
C SER A 224 -16.39 -12.07 21.54
N GLU A 225 -15.74 -11.35 22.46
CA GLU A 225 -14.81 -10.27 22.14
C GLU A 225 -13.56 -10.80 21.43
N ALA A 226 -12.96 -11.88 21.94
CA ALA A 226 -11.82 -12.55 21.29
C ALA A 226 -12.17 -13.04 19.87
N ALA A 227 -13.35 -13.63 19.68
CA ALA A 227 -13.83 -14.06 18.37
C ALA A 227 -14.04 -12.89 17.41
N ALA A 228 -14.55 -11.74 17.90
CA ALA A 228 -14.69 -10.54 17.09
C ALA A 228 -13.33 -9.97 16.66
N HIS A 229 -12.34 -9.96 17.55
CA HIS A 229 -10.98 -9.56 17.23
C HIS A 229 -10.31 -10.48 16.20
N LEU A 230 -10.43 -11.80 16.36
CA LEU A 230 -9.92 -12.78 15.40
C LEU A 230 -10.56 -12.63 14.02
N ARG A 231 -11.88 -12.44 13.95
CA ARG A 231 -12.58 -12.19 12.67
C ARG A 231 -12.11 -10.92 12.00
N ARG A 232 -11.87 -9.85 12.76
CA ARG A 232 -11.33 -8.60 12.22
C ARG A 232 -9.94 -8.81 11.62
N HIS A 233 -9.04 -9.48 12.33
CA HIS A 233 -7.71 -9.78 11.81
C HIS A 233 -7.74 -10.71 10.59
N LEU A 234 -8.64 -11.69 10.55
CA LEU A 234 -8.83 -12.54 9.38
C LEU A 234 -9.29 -11.71 8.16
N GLY A 235 -10.21 -10.75 8.36
CA GLY A 235 -10.65 -9.84 7.31
C GLY A 235 -9.54 -8.91 6.83
N GLU A 236 -8.75 -8.33 7.74
CA GLU A 236 -7.57 -7.52 7.40
C GLU A 236 -6.53 -8.32 6.61
N GLN A 237 -6.33 -9.59 6.97
CA GLN A 237 -5.41 -10.48 6.26
C GLN A 237 -5.91 -10.80 4.85
N GLN A 238 -7.19 -11.13 4.68
CA GLN A 238 -7.79 -11.37 3.35
C GLN A 238 -7.68 -10.15 2.43
N VAL A 239 -7.87 -8.94 2.97
CA VAL A 239 -7.69 -7.70 2.19
C VAL A 239 -6.24 -7.52 1.77
N ARG A 240 -5.27 -7.78 2.66
CA ARG A 240 -3.85 -7.72 2.32
C ARG A 240 -3.46 -8.75 1.27
N ASP A 241 -3.94 -9.99 1.39
CA ASP A 241 -3.65 -11.05 0.42
C ASP A 241 -4.21 -10.70 -0.96
N MET A 242 -5.42 -10.12 -1.03
CA MET A 242 -6.00 -9.63 -2.27
C MET A 242 -5.18 -8.47 -2.87
N GLN A 243 -4.71 -7.54 -2.04
CA GLN A 243 -3.85 -6.44 -2.50
C GLN A 243 -2.51 -6.94 -3.04
N LEU A 244 -1.91 -7.94 -2.38
CA LEU A 244 -0.67 -8.58 -2.85
C LEU A 244 -0.87 -9.28 -4.18
N HIS A 245 -1.98 -10.01 -4.34
CA HIS A 245 -2.30 -10.68 -5.60
C HIS A 245 -2.50 -9.67 -6.75
N ASN A 246 -3.24 -8.60 -6.51
CA ASN A 246 -3.41 -7.52 -7.49
C ASN A 246 -2.08 -6.85 -7.86
N ALA A 247 -1.18 -6.68 -6.89
CA ALA A 247 0.17 -6.14 -7.14
C ALA A 247 1.00 -7.10 -8.00
N GLU A 248 0.92 -8.40 -7.75
CA GLU A 248 1.57 -9.43 -8.56
C GLU A 248 1.08 -9.42 -10.02
N ASP A 249 -0.23 -9.32 -10.23
CA ASP A 249 -0.81 -9.22 -11.58
C ASP A 249 -0.37 -7.96 -12.32
N LEU A 250 -0.30 -6.81 -11.63
CA LEU A 250 0.22 -5.57 -12.21
C LEU A 250 1.70 -5.69 -12.60
N LEU A 251 2.52 -6.36 -11.77
CA LEU A 251 3.92 -6.61 -12.10
C LEU A 251 4.05 -7.51 -13.33
N ARG A 252 3.26 -8.59 -13.43
CA ARG A 252 3.24 -9.46 -14.62
C ARG A 252 2.84 -8.71 -15.88
N LEU A 253 1.86 -7.82 -15.81
CA LEU A 253 1.46 -6.97 -16.94
C LEU A 253 2.59 -6.01 -17.36
N GLN A 254 3.32 -5.43 -16.40
CA GLN A 254 4.49 -4.59 -16.68
C GLN A 254 5.61 -5.39 -17.34
N GLU A 255 5.89 -6.61 -16.87
CA GLU A 255 6.88 -7.51 -17.49
C GLU A 255 6.53 -7.84 -18.95
N ILE A 256 5.26 -8.10 -19.23
CA ILE A 256 4.79 -8.37 -20.60
C ILE A 256 4.98 -7.14 -21.50
N ASP A 257 4.59 -5.95 -21.03
CA ASP A 257 4.75 -4.69 -21.77
C ASP A 257 6.22 -4.36 -22.02
N LEU A 258 7.09 -4.52 -21.01
CA LEU A 258 8.54 -4.39 -21.14
C LEU A 258 9.10 -5.37 -22.18
N ALA A 259 8.75 -6.65 -22.10
CA ALA A 259 9.19 -7.67 -23.06
C ALA A 259 8.70 -7.39 -24.48
N TYR A 260 7.51 -6.80 -24.63
CA TYR A 260 7.01 -6.36 -25.93
C TYR A 260 7.80 -5.16 -26.48
N ARG A 261 8.06 -4.14 -25.66
CA ARG A 261 8.85 -2.96 -26.07
C ARG A 261 10.27 -3.34 -26.46
N VAL A 262 10.92 -4.20 -25.69
CA VAL A 262 12.27 -4.70 -26.00
C VAL A 262 12.26 -5.42 -27.35
N ARG A 263 11.29 -6.32 -27.61
CA ARG A 263 11.16 -7.00 -28.90
C ARG A 263 10.95 -6.03 -30.06
N LYS A 264 10.05 -5.04 -29.90
CA LYS A 264 9.81 -4.03 -30.92
C LYS A 264 11.07 -3.21 -31.23
N GLU A 265 11.83 -2.85 -30.20
CA GLU A 265 13.08 -2.11 -30.38
C GLU A 265 14.13 -2.96 -31.09
N THR A 266 14.25 -4.26 -30.75
CA THR A 266 15.15 -5.17 -31.48
C THR A 266 14.75 -5.34 -32.94
N ASP A 267 13.44 -5.40 -33.24
CA ASP A 267 12.94 -5.50 -34.62
C ASP A 267 13.27 -4.22 -35.41
N LEU A 268 13.05 -3.03 -34.82
CA LEU A 268 13.41 -1.75 -35.44
C LEU A 268 14.91 -1.61 -35.69
N GLN A 269 15.74 -2.09 -34.78
CA GLN A 269 17.19 -2.11 -34.97
C GLN A 269 17.60 -3.07 -36.10
N GLN A 270 16.94 -4.23 -36.20
CA GLN A 270 17.19 -5.17 -37.28
C GLN A 270 16.77 -4.60 -38.64
N ASP A 271 15.64 -3.89 -38.71
CA ASP A 271 15.20 -3.17 -39.92
C ASP A 271 16.15 -2.03 -40.30
N SER A 272 16.65 -1.27 -39.31
CA SER A 272 17.66 -0.24 -39.52
C SER A 272 18.94 -0.82 -40.12
N TYR A 273 19.40 -1.95 -39.58
CA TYR A 273 20.56 -2.65 -40.11
C TYR A 273 20.33 -3.15 -41.54
N ALA A 274 19.17 -3.77 -41.81
CA ALA A 274 18.80 -4.23 -43.14
C ALA A 274 18.73 -3.09 -44.16
N HIS A 275 18.23 -1.92 -43.74
CA HIS A 275 18.20 -0.72 -44.58
C HIS A 275 19.61 -0.20 -44.91
N VAL A 276 20.52 -0.14 -43.94
CA VAL A 276 21.92 0.24 -44.18
C VAL A 276 22.61 -0.75 -45.11
N GLU A 277 22.39 -2.06 -44.92
CA GLU A 277 22.92 -3.09 -45.82
C GLU A 277 22.37 -2.94 -47.25
N MET A 278 21.09 -2.62 -47.39
CA MET A 278 20.47 -2.36 -48.69
C MET A 278 21.08 -1.12 -49.36
N GLN A 279 21.25 -0.01 -48.63
CA GLN A 279 21.89 1.20 -49.15
C GLN A 279 23.31 0.92 -49.64
N ARG A 280 24.07 0.10 -48.90
CA ARG A 280 25.41 -0.35 -49.32
C ARG A 280 25.36 -1.14 -50.62
N LYS A 281 24.44 -2.10 -50.77
CA LYS A 281 24.28 -2.88 -52.02
C LYS A 281 23.90 -1.98 -53.20
N VAL A 282 23.02 -0.99 -52.98
CA VAL A 282 22.66 -0.01 -54.02
C VAL A 282 23.89 0.82 -54.42
N LEU A 283 24.67 1.30 -53.47
CA LEU A 283 25.90 2.05 -53.73
C LEU A 283 26.92 1.19 -54.49
N GLU A 284 27.10 -0.07 -54.11
CA GLU A 284 27.98 -1.01 -54.81
C GLU A 284 27.56 -1.20 -56.28
N ILE A 285 26.25 -1.35 -56.56
CA ILE A 285 25.72 -1.45 -57.92
C ILE A 285 26.00 -0.16 -58.71
N GLN A 286 25.77 1.01 -58.11
CA GLN A 286 26.04 2.31 -58.75
C GLN A 286 27.53 2.46 -59.07
N CYS A 287 28.42 2.15 -58.13
CA CYS A 287 29.86 2.18 -58.33
C CYS A 287 30.29 1.23 -59.45
N LYS A 288 29.77 -0.01 -59.50
CA LYS A 288 30.02 -0.96 -60.60
C LYS A 288 29.55 -0.45 -61.96
N GLY A 289 28.43 0.28 -61.99
CA GLY A 289 27.93 0.94 -63.20
C GLY A 289 28.86 2.06 -63.68
N VAL A 290 29.32 2.92 -62.76
CA VAL A 290 30.28 4.00 -63.04
C VAL A 290 31.61 3.43 -63.54
N VAL A 291 32.16 2.42 -62.86
CA VAL A 291 33.41 1.74 -63.27
C VAL A 291 33.30 1.23 -64.70
N ARG A 292 32.20 0.55 -65.06
CA ARG A 292 31.95 0.12 -66.44
C ARG A 292 31.94 1.29 -67.42
N SER A 293 31.16 2.34 -67.13
CA SER A 293 31.08 3.51 -68.03
C SER A 293 32.40 4.26 -68.19
N VAL A 294 33.22 4.31 -67.13
CA VAL A 294 34.55 4.93 -67.17
C VAL A 294 35.51 4.04 -67.96
N GLY A 295 35.47 2.72 -67.77
CA GLY A 295 36.24 1.76 -68.56
C GLY A 295 35.99 1.92 -70.06
N ASP A 296 34.71 1.95 -70.46
CA ASP A 296 34.31 2.13 -71.87
C ASP A 296 34.87 3.44 -72.48
N VAL A 297 34.98 4.50 -71.68
CA VAL A 297 35.54 5.80 -72.11
C VAL A 297 37.06 5.77 -72.15
N LEU A 298 37.71 5.15 -71.17
CA LEU A 298 39.17 5.09 -71.08
C LEU A 298 39.79 4.21 -72.18
N GLU A 299 39.10 3.15 -72.62
CA GLU A 299 39.51 2.33 -73.78
C GLU A 299 39.57 3.12 -75.09
N SER A 300 38.89 4.28 -75.18
CA SER A 300 38.90 5.15 -76.36
C SER A 300 40.07 6.14 -76.42
N LEU A 301 40.91 6.20 -75.37
CA LEU A 301 42.04 7.13 -75.27
C LEU A 301 43.37 6.43 -75.60
N PRO A 302 44.12 6.88 -76.62
CA PRO A 302 45.45 6.35 -76.89
C PRO A 302 46.47 6.78 -75.81
N ASP A 303 47.44 5.92 -75.52
CA ASP A 303 48.58 6.13 -74.59
C ASP A 303 48.24 6.15 -73.08
N LEU A 304 47.10 5.60 -72.66
CA LEU A 304 46.73 5.48 -71.24
C LEU A 304 46.83 4.02 -70.74
N ASP A 305 47.43 3.82 -69.56
CA ASP A 305 47.39 2.53 -68.84
C ASP A 305 46.03 2.37 -68.15
N VAL A 306 45.06 1.88 -68.93
CA VAL A 306 43.66 1.68 -68.52
C VAL A 306 43.57 0.70 -67.35
N GLU A 307 44.40 -0.34 -67.34
CA GLU A 307 44.36 -1.40 -66.33
C GLU A 307 44.74 -0.85 -64.96
N ALA A 308 45.85 -0.11 -64.86
CA ALA A 308 46.28 0.51 -63.61
C ALA A 308 45.27 1.53 -63.06
N MET A 309 44.62 2.32 -63.93
CA MET A 309 43.57 3.27 -63.49
C MET A 309 42.33 2.56 -62.99
N MET A 310 41.88 1.50 -63.67
CA MET A 310 40.70 0.73 -63.27
C MET A 310 40.93 0.04 -61.93
N THR A 311 42.10 -0.57 -61.72
CA THR A 311 42.43 -1.18 -60.43
C THR A 311 42.52 -0.15 -59.29
N ALA A 312 43.03 1.06 -59.56
CA ALA A 312 43.08 2.13 -58.57
C ALA A 312 41.68 2.66 -58.20
N LEU A 313 40.77 2.70 -59.17
CA LEU A 313 39.37 3.11 -58.97
C LEU A 313 38.60 2.05 -58.17
N GLU A 314 38.76 0.77 -58.51
CA GLU A 314 38.18 -0.36 -57.78
C GLU A 314 38.65 -0.40 -56.33
N ASN A 315 39.96 -0.24 -56.09
CA ASN A 315 40.52 -0.15 -54.74
C ASN A 315 39.96 1.03 -53.92
N LYS A 316 39.71 2.18 -54.55
CA LYS A 316 39.07 3.33 -53.87
C LYS A 316 37.62 3.05 -53.52
N ILE A 317 36.86 2.44 -54.43
CA ILE A 317 35.46 2.06 -54.20
C ILE A 317 35.37 1.03 -53.08
N GLU A 318 36.25 0.04 -53.07
CA GLU A 318 36.27 -1.00 -52.04
C GLU A 318 36.55 -0.42 -50.64
N ARG A 319 37.45 0.56 -50.53
CA ARG A 319 37.69 1.30 -49.27
C ARG A 319 36.46 2.09 -48.80
N VAL A 320 35.73 2.73 -49.71
CA VAL A 320 34.51 3.48 -49.37
C VAL A 320 33.40 2.53 -48.88
N LEU A 321 33.25 1.37 -49.52
CA LEU A 321 32.28 0.34 -49.12
C LEU A 321 32.64 -0.32 -47.78
N GLN A 322 33.93 -0.44 -47.45
CA GLN A 322 34.40 -0.97 -46.17
C GLN A 322 34.21 0.03 -45.01
N LEU A 323 34.41 1.33 -45.22
CA LEU A 323 34.19 2.37 -44.20
C LEU A 323 32.74 2.40 -43.71
N GLN A 324 31.76 2.27 -44.61
CA GLN A 324 30.34 2.21 -44.22
C GLN A 324 29.97 0.94 -43.44
N SER A 325 30.73 -0.15 -43.57
CA SER A 325 30.49 -1.39 -42.82
C SER A 325 30.98 -1.32 -41.37
N ALA A 326 32.04 -0.54 -41.10
CA ALA A 326 32.60 -0.36 -39.77
C ALA A 326 31.67 0.47 -38.88
N ASP A 327 31.08 1.54 -39.42
CA ASP A 327 30.13 2.39 -38.69
C ASP A 327 28.84 1.65 -38.31
N ALA A 328 28.35 0.75 -39.18
CA ALA A 328 27.20 -0.11 -38.89
C ALA A 328 27.50 -1.19 -37.83
N SER A 329 28.73 -1.71 -37.78
CA SER A 329 29.14 -2.73 -36.82
C SER A 329 29.37 -2.18 -35.40
N ILE A 330 29.73 -0.91 -35.27
CA ILE A 330 29.98 -0.28 -33.96
C ILE A 330 28.67 -0.09 -33.20
N GLY A 331 27.60 0.35 -33.89
CA GLY A 331 26.26 0.48 -33.30
C GLY A 331 25.65 -0.84 -32.82
N TYR A 332 25.99 -1.97 -33.43
CA TYR A 332 25.46 -3.29 -33.05
C TYR A 332 26.22 -3.92 -31.85
N ARG A 333 27.52 -3.63 -31.68
CA ARG A 333 28.35 -4.21 -30.59
C ARG A 333 28.16 -3.52 -29.25
N THR A 334 27.90 -2.22 -29.22
CA THR A 334 27.73 -1.46 -27.98
C THR A 334 26.47 -1.87 -27.20
N HIS A 335 25.46 -2.46 -27.86
CA HIS A 335 24.19 -2.82 -27.20
C HIS A 335 24.06 -4.28 -26.79
N LYS A 336 24.82 -5.21 -27.38
CA LYS A 336 24.90 -6.60 -26.85
C LYS A 336 25.62 -6.69 -25.50
N GLY A 337 26.50 -5.74 -25.18
CA GLY A 337 27.17 -5.69 -23.88
C GLY A 337 26.33 -5.10 -22.74
N ALA A 338 25.25 -4.37 -23.05
CA ALA A 338 24.41 -3.70 -22.06
C ALA A 338 23.13 -4.47 -21.68
N GLY A 339 22.90 -5.65 -22.29
CA GLY A 339 21.71 -6.48 -22.07
C GLY A 339 21.96 -7.76 -21.25
N ILE A 340 23.14 -7.92 -20.66
CA ILE A 340 23.46 -9.03 -19.76
C ILE A 340 24.13 -8.45 -18.50
N SER A 341 23.30 -8.04 -17.54
CA SER A 341 23.69 -7.90 -16.13
C SER A 341 22.43 -7.88 -15.28
#